data_AF-A0A4P5QZY0-F1
#
_entry.id   AF-A0A4P5QZY0-F1
#
_cell.length_a   1.000
_cell.length_b   1.000
_cell.length_c   1.000
_cell.angle_alpha   90.00
_cell.angle_beta   90.00
_cell.angle_gamma   90.00
#
_symmetry.space_group_name_H-M   'P 1'
#
loop_
_entity.id
_entity.type
_entity.pdbx_description
1 polymer ?
#
loop_
_entity_poly.entity_id
_entity_poly.type
_entity_poly.pdbx_seq_one_letter_code
_entity_poly.pdbx_strand_id
1 'polypeptide(L)'
;MSQSRTLINENQYLAAQVLLNRIITDYPNTEEATKAKAELFFVNKRLEKDFDNRMLETKRSITRIVSAIERYRSDKKKLPATLNDLYPDYLNTIPLDAWKHPFFYTLNSVSQEFSYQVFSMGAEAKPIPHNILDPSLTSHSVSLNKP
;
A
#
# COMPACT_ATOMS: atom_id res chain seq x y z
N MET A 1 24.09 -3.29 -20.47
CA MET A 1 24.40 -3.11 -19.03
C MET A 1 24.28 -1.66 -18.52
N SER A 2 24.34 -0.60 -19.36
CA SER A 2 24.14 0.77 -18.83
C SER A 2 22.70 1.01 -18.36
N GLN A 3 21.70 0.49 -19.07
CA GLN A 3 20.29 0.75 -18.78
C GLN A 3 19.79 0.12 -17.47
N SER A 4 20.19 -1.11 -17.10
CA SER A 4 19.85 -1.69 -15.79
C SER A 4 20.45 -0.88 -14.64
N ARG A 5 21.69 -0.41 -14.81
CA ARG A 5 22.40 0.43 -13.83
C ARG A 5 21.76 1.81 -13.68
N THR A 6 21.32 2.42 -14.78
CA THR A 6 20.54 3.66 -14.72
C THR A 6 19.27 3.47 -13.91
N LEU A 7 18.49 2.41 -14.18
CA LEU A 7 17.27 2.11 -13.42
C LEU A 7 17.55 1.88 -11.93
N ILE A 8 18.64 1.19 -11.60
CA ILE A 8 19.09 0.98 -10.20
C ILE A 8 19.45 2.30 -9.53
N ASN A 9 20.21 3.17 -10.20
CA ASN A 9 20.62 4.47 -9.69
C ASN A 9 19.42 5.41 -9.48
N GLU A 10 18.38 5.26 -10.30
CA GLU A 10 17.11 5.99 -10.19
C GLU A 10 16.12 5.35 -9.19
N ASN A 11 16.53 4.33 -8.44
CA ASN A 11 15.70 3.54 -7.51
C ASN A 11 14.50 2.82 -8.17
N GLN A 12 14.53 2.61 -9.48
CA GLN A 12 13.51 1.90 -10.24
C GLN A 12 13.77 0.38 -10.22
N TYR A 13 13.84 -0.19 -9.02
CA TYR A 13 14.28 -1.57 -8.81
C TYR A 13 13.36 -2.63 -9.46
N LEU A 14 12.04 -2.39 -9.55
CA LEU A 14 11.12 -3.29 -10.26
C LEU A 14 11.40 -3.30 -11.77
N ALA A 15 11.61 -2.14 -12.37
CA ALA A 15 11.95 -2.04 -13.79
C ALA A 15 13.32 -2.68 -14.08
N ALA A 16 14.29 -2.47 -13.18
CA ALA A 16 15.60 -3.12 -13.25
C ALA A 16 15.46 -4.64 -13.18
N GLN A 17 14.65 -5.17 -12.26
CA GLN A 17 14.39 -6.61 -12.13
C GLN A 17 13.82 -7.22 -13.42
N VAL A 18 12.80 -6.57 -14.01
CA VAL A 18 12.19 -7.00 -15.27
C VAL A 18 13.21 -7.02 -16.41
N LEU A 19 14.01 -5.96 -16.54
CA LEU A 19 15.04 -5.87 -17.59
C LEU A 19 16.13 -6.94 -17.41
N LEU A 20 16.60 -7.15 -16.19
CA LEU A 20 17.63 -8.16 -15.89
C LEU A 20 17.13 -9.57 -16.14
N ASN A 21 15.89 -9.90 -15.72
CA ASN A 21 15.26 -11.18 -16.03
C ASN A 21 15.18 -11.40 -17.54
N ARG A 22 14.78 -10.38 -18.30
CA ARG A 22 14.75 -10.46 -19.76
C ARG A 22 16.13 -10.77 -20.36
N ILE A 23 17.19 -10.08 -19.92
CA ILE A 23 18.56 -10.34 -20.40
C ILE A 23 18.97 -11.80 -20.13
N ILE A 24 18.63 -12.32 -18.95
CA ILE A 24 18.96 -13.70 -18.55
C ILE A 24 18.20 -14.72 -19.41
N THR A 25 16.93 -14.46 -19.70
CA THR A 25 16.08 -15.34 -20.51
C THR A 25 16.45 -15.31 -21.99
N ASP A 26 16.69 -14.12 -22.55
CA ASP A 26 16.94 -13.93 -23.98
C ASP A 26 18.39 -14.35 -24.36
N TYR A 27 19.35 -14.28 -23.43
CA TYR A 27 20.78 -14.53 -23.70
C TYR A 27 21.49 -15.40 -22.65
N PRO A 28 21.00 -16.61 -22.31
CA PRO A 28 21.35 -17.34 -21.08
C PRO A 28 22.82 -17.77 -20.91
N ASN A 29 23.57 -17.88 -22.00
CA ASN A 29 24.96 -18.38 -22.02
C ASN A 29 26.00 -17.28 -22.32
N THR A 30 25.66 -16.03 -22.03
CA THR A 30 26.52 -14.86 -22.28
C THR A 30 27.16 -14.32 -21.00
N GLU A 31 28.25 -13.57 -21.14
CA GLU A 31 28.86 -12.84 -20.02
C GLU A 31 27.86 -11.81 -19.45
N GLU A 32 27.05 -11.21 -20.32
CA GLU A 32 25.96 -10.30 -19.98
C GLU A 32 24.93 -10.97 -19.06
N ALA A 33 24.48 -12.18 -19.37
CA ALA A 33 23.56 -12.92 -18.50
C ALA A 33 24.19 -13.30 -17.17
N THR A 34 25.50 -13.59 -17.14
CA THR A 34 26.22 -13.86 -15.89
C THR A 34 26.26 -12.62 -15.00
N LYS A 35 26.60 -11.45 -15.58
CA LYS A 35 26.57 -10.18 -14.87
C LYS A 35 25.14 -9.79 -14.45
N ALA A 36 24.14 -10.05 -15.30
CA ALA A 36 22.75 -9.75 -15.01
C ALA A 36 22.21 -10.60 -13.84
N LYS A 37 22.62 -11.87 -13.71
CA LYS A 37 22.29 -12.71 -12.54
C LYS A 37 22.85 -12.12 -11.24
N ALA A 38 24.10 -11.64 -11.27
CA ALA A 38 24.72 -11.00 -10.12
C ALA A 38 24.01 -9.69 -9.75
N GLU A 39 23.71 -8.82 -10.72
CA GLU A 39 22.96 -7.58 -10.49
C GLU A 39 21.53 -7.87 -9.97
N LEU A 40 20.85 -8.88 -10.52
CA LEU A 40 19.50 -9.29 -10.13
C LEU A 40 19.43 -9.72 -8.65
N PHE A 41 20.47 -10.41 -8.15
CA PHE A 41 20.54 -10.79 -6.74
C PHE A 41 20.45 -9.56 -5.82
N PHE A 42 21.25 -8.52 -6.09
CA PHE A 42 21.23 -7.31 -5.28
C PHE A 42 19.93 -6.52 -5.44
N VAL A 43 19.37 -6.46 -6.65
CA VAL A 43 18.06 -5.84 -6.91
C VAL A 43 16.96 -6.53 -6.10
N ASN A 44 16.91 -7.86 -6.10
CA ASN A 44 15.94 -8.63 -5.33
C ASN A 44 16.09 -8.36 -3.83
N LYS A 45 17.32 -8.37 -3.29
CA LYS A 45 17.56 -8.00 -1.89
C LYS A 45 17.11 -6.60 -1.54
N ARG A 46 17.24 -5.66 -2.47
CA ARG A 46 16.75 -4.29 -2.26
C ARG A 46 15.23 -4.20 -2.27
N LEU A 47 14.57 -4.93 -3.16
CA LEU A 47 13.10 -5.03 -3.24
C LEU A 47 12.52 -5.70 -1.99
N GLU A 48 13.11 -6.79 -1.52
CA GLU A 48 12.73 -7.45 -0.26
C GLU A 48 12.79 -6.45 0.91
N LYS A 49 13.91 -5.73 1.04
CA LYS A 49 14.07 -4.72 2.09
C LYS A 49 13.08 -3.55 1.97
N ASP A 50 12.79 -3.09 0.76
CA ASP A 50 11.78 -2.04 0.54
C ASP A 50 10.39 -2.52 0.98
N PHE A 51 10.02 -3.74 0.60
CA PHE A 51 8.77 -4.36 1.02
C PHE A 51 8.67 -4.47 2.55
N ASP A 52 9.72 -4.95 3.22
CA ASP A 52 9.76 -5.05 4.68
C ASP A 52 9.59 -3.70 5.37
N ASN A 53 10.26 -2.66 4.86
CA ASN A 53 10.12 -1.30 5.38
C ASN A 53 8.68 -0.78 5.22
N ARG A 54 8.07 -1.00 4.04
CA ARG A 54 6.67 -0.62 3.78
C ARG A 54 5.69 -1.39 4.67
N MET A 55 5.92 -2.68 4.91
CA MET A 55 5.15 -3.47 5.85
C MET A 55 5.25 -2.91 7.27
N LEU A 56 6.46 -2.52 7.71
CA LEU A 56 6.68 -1.92 9.02
C LEU A 56 5.97 -0.56 9.17
N GLU A 57 6.06 0.30 8.17
CA GLU A 57 5.35 1.59 8.14
C GLU A 57 3.83 1.40 8.19
N THR A 58 3.30 0.44 7.40
CA THR A 58 1.89 0.09 7.39
C THR A 58 1.43 -0.39 8.78
N LYS A 59 2.19 -1.26 9.43
CA LYS A 59 1.91 -1.71 10.81
C LYS A 59 1.88 -0.54 11.79
N ARG A 60 2.81 0.41 11.69
CA ARG A 60 2.81 1.62 12.54
C ARG A 60 1.55 2.47 12.33
N SER A 61 1.11 2.62 11.09
CA SER A 61 -0.16 3.32 10.79
C SER A 61 -1.36 2.59 11.38
N ILE A 62 -1.43 1.25 11.28
CA ILE A 62 -2.50 0.45 11.92
C ILE A 62 -2.49 0.67 13.43
N THR A 63 -1.33 0.59 14.10
CA THR A 63 -1.23 0.82 15.55
C THR A 63 -1.74 2.21 15.95
N ARG A 64 -1.45 3.24 15.15
CA ARG A 64 -1.95 4.60 15.38
C ARG A 64 -3.48 4.68 15.25
N ILE A 65 -4.05 4.07 14.21
CA ILE A 65 -5.49 4.01 13.99
C ILE A 65 -6.18 3.26 15.15
N VAL A 66 -5.71 2.06 15.48
CA VAL A 66 -6.25 1.25 16.59
C VAL A 66 -6.20 2.03 17.91
N SER A 67 -5.08 2.69 18.20
CA SER A 67 -4.96 3.53 19.40
C SER A 67 -5.96 4.68 19.42
N ALA A 68 -6.26 5.29 18.26
CA ALA A 68 -7.27 6.33 18.15
C ALA A 68 -8.69 5.79 18.32
N ILE A 69 -9.00 4.61 17.76
CA ILE A 69 -10.28 3.92 17.94
C ILE A 69 -10.53 3.62 19.43
N GLU A 70 -9.53 3.11 20.15
CA GLU A 70 -9.70 2.82 21.58
C GLU A 70 -9.90 4.07 22.42
N ARG A 71 -9.20 5.17 22.11
CA ARG A 71 -9.47 6.48 22.76
C ARG A 71 -10.89 6.96 22.49
N TYR A 72 -11.33 6.92 21.22
CA TYR A 72 -12.70 7.27 20.84
C TYR A 72 -13.73 6.41 21.60
N ARG A 73 -13.50 5.10 21.67
CA ARG A 73 -14.35 4.15 22.39
C ARG A 73 -14.44 4.49 23.88
N SER A 74 -13.31 4.81 24.51
CA SER A 74 -13.26 5.19 25.92
C SER A 74 -14.08 6.46 26.19
N ASP A 75 -13.97 7.47 25.34
CA ASP A 75 -14.61 8.78 25.54
C ASP A 75 -16.09 8.76 25.18
N LYS A 76 -16.44 8.18 24.03
CA LYS A 76 -17.81 8.18 23.48
C LYS A 76 -18.63 6.96 23.91
N LYS A 77 -18.01 6.00 24.61
CA LYS A 77 -18.60 4.72 25.04
C LYS A 77 -19.20 3.89 23.89
N LYS A 78 -18.74 4.14 22.66
CA LYS A 78 -19.13 3.43 21.43
C LYS A 78 -17.96 3.40 20.45
N LEU A 79 -17.94 2.43 19.55
CA LEU A 79 -16.98 2.40 18.44
C LEU A 79 -17.33 3.49 17.39
N PRO A 80 -16.34 4.02 16.67
CA PRO A 80 -16.61 4.89 15.53
C PRO A 80 -17.38 4.13 14.45
N ALA A 81 -18.24 4.83 13.69
CA ALA A 81 -18.92 4.23 12.55
C ALA A 81 -17.96 4.15 11.35
N THR A 82 -17.08 5.14 11.21
CA THR A 82 -16.04 5.19 10.16
C THR A 82 -14.73 5.73 10.71
N LEU A 83 -13.61 5.52 9.99
CA LEU A 83 -12.33 6.13 10.38
C LEU A 83 -12.36 7.66 10.38
N ASN A 84 -13.26 8.29 9.63
CA ASN A 84 -13.38 9.75 9.60
C ASN A 84 -13.88 10.32 10.93
N ASP A 85 -14.60 9.54 11.74
CA ASP A 85 -15.05 9.97 13.07
C ASP A 85 -13.89 10.20 14.05
N LEU A 86 -12.71 9.70 13.71
CA LEU A 86 -11.47 9.90 14.47
C LEU A 86 -10.82 11.24 14.16
N TYR A 87 -11.17 11.90 13.05
CA TYR A 87 -10.59 13.18 12.65
C TYR A 87 -11.49 14.35 13.07
N PRO A 88 -10.92 15.50 13.50
CA PRO A 88 -9.50 15.73 13.79
C PRO A 88 -9.11 15.31 15.23
N ASP A 89 -10.10 15.03 16.09
CA ASP A 89 -9.91 15.00 17.55
C ASP A 89 -9.03 13.85 18.05
N TYR A 90 -9.04 12.70 17.37
CA TYR A 90 -8.27 11.50 17.74
C TYR A 90 -7.12 11.21 16.77
N LEU A 91 -7.19 11.74 15.55
CA LEU A 91 -6.18 11.69 14.48
C LEU A 91 -6.14 13.02 13.73
N ASN A 92 -4.96 13.64 13.66
CA ASN A 92 -4.75 14.89 12.89
C ASN A 92 -4.96 14.70 11.38
N THR A 93 -4.81 13.49 10.87
CA THR A 93 -5.08 13.08 9.48
C THR A 93 -5.32 11.58 9.48
N ILE A 94 -6.18 11.09 8.59
CA ILE A 94 -6.30 9.65 8.38
C ILE A 94 -5.06 9.16 7.61
N PRO A 95 -4.20 8.31 8.20
CA PRO A 95 -2.99 7.87 7.54
C PRO A 95 -3.32 6.93 6.37
N LEU A 96 -2.45 6.91 5.37
CA LEU A 96 -2.44 5.89 4.32
C LEU A 96 -1.44 4.79 4.68
N ASP A 97 -1.57 3.64 4.03
CA ASP A 97 -0.53 2.61 4.10
C ASP A 97 0.75 3.05 3.36
N ALA A 98 1.81 2.25 3.45
CA ALA A 98 3.08 2.58 2.82
C ALA A 98 3.06 2.48 1.27
N TRP A 99 1.99 1.92 0.70
CA TRP A 99 1.69 1.92 -0.73
C TRP A 99 0.73 3.04 -1.14
N LYS A 100 0.39 3.93 -0.20
CA LYS A 100 -0.50 5.09 -0.39
C LYS A 100 -1.97 4.71 -0.63
N HIS A 101 -2.37 3.51 -0.19
CA HIS A 101 -3.77 3.10 -0.20
C HIS A 101 -4.45 3.49 1.13
N PRO A 102 -5.76 3.76 1.10
CA PRO A 102 -6.52 3.98 2.33
C PRO A 102 -6.60 2.69 3.18
N PHE A 103 -6.75 2.87 4.50
CA PHE A 103 -7.11 1.76 5.39
C PHE A 103 -8.61 1.53 5.38
N PHE A 104 -9.00 0.28 5.57
CA PHE A 104 -10.37 -0.16 5.70
C PHE A 104 -10.67 -0.53 7.14
N TYR A 105 -11.89 -0.22 7.56
CA TYR A 105 -12.39 -0.47 8.90
C TYR A 105 -13.75 -1.13 8.79
N THR A 106 -13.97 -2.17 9.59
CA THR A 106 -15.28 -2.82 9.70
C THR A 106 -15.56 -3.20 11.15
N LEU A 107 -16.82 -3.09 11.53
CA LEU A 107 -17.30 -3.57 12.81
C LEU A 107 -17.52 -5.08 12.72
N ASN A 108 -17.14 -5.79 13.77
CA ASN A 108 -17.39 -7.21 13.89
C ASN A 108 -18.50 -7.41 14.93
N SER A 109 -19.72 -7.64 14.45
CA SER A 109 -20.88 -7.89 15.30
C SER A 109 -20.89 -9.30 15.91
N VAL A 110 -20.02 -10.20 15.44
CA VAL A 110 -20.03 -11.62 15.82
C VAL A 110 -19.10 -11.91 17.00
N SER A 111 -17.97 -11.20 17.10
CA SER A 111 -17.01 -11.40 18.19
C SER A 111 -16.97 -10.21 19.13
N GLN A 112 -17.27 -10.43 20.42
CA GLN A 112 -17.08 -9.42 21.45
C GLN A 112 -15.60 -9.17 21.75
N GLU A 113 -14.75 -10.20 21.60
CA GLU A 113 -13.30 -10.11 21.80
C GLU A 113 -12.63 -9.27 20.70
N PHE A 114 -13.03 -9.49 19.44
CA PHE A 114 -12.52 -8.76 18.28
C PHE A 114 -13.61 -7.89 17.67
N SER A 115 -14.07 -6.86 18.38
CA SER A 115 -15.26 -6.05 18.03
C SER A 115 -15.14 -5.25 16.72
N TYR A 116 -13.95 -5.13 16.14
CA TYR A 116 -13.71 -4.49 14.86
C TYR A 116 -12.42 -5.01 14.21
N GLN A 117 -12.22 -4.67 12.94
CA GLN A 117 -11.01 -4.96 12.18
C GLN A 117 -10.54 -3.72 11.44
N VAL A 118 -9.21 -3.58 11.31
CA VAL A 118 -8.54 -2.58 10.47
C VAL A 118 -7.59 -3.33 9.55
N PHE A 119 -7.67 -3.10 8.24
CA PHE A 119 -6.80 -3.75 7.26
C PHE A 119 -6.38 -2.80 6.13
N SER A 120 -5.28 -3.14 5.46
CA SER A 120 -4.74 -2.42 4.30
C SER A 120 -4.66 -3.38 3.11
N MET A 121 -4.74 -2.84 1.91
CA MET A 121 -4.58 -3.63 0.67
C MET A 121 -3.12 -3.99 0.38
N GLY A 122 -2.17 -3.37 1.08
CA GLY A 122 -0.74 -3.62 0.93
C GLY A 122 -0.25 -3.44 -0.51
N ALA A 123 0.68 -4.29 -0.92
CA ALA A 123 1.27 -4.29 -2.26
C ALA A 123 0.34 -4.85 -3.36
N GLU A 124 -0.76 -5.53 -2.99
CA GLU A 124 -1.60 -6.27 -3.93
C GLU A 124 -2.71 -5.43 -4.58
N ALA A 125 -2.90 -4.18 -4.13
CA ALA A 125 -3.82 -3.28 -4.79
C ALA A 125 -3.25 -2.87 -6.17
N LYS A 126 -3.64 -3.59 -7.22
CA LYS A 126 -3.88 -2.89 -8.49
C LYS A 126 -4.91 -1.79 -8.19
N PRO A 127 -4.78 -0.58 -8.76
CA PRO A 127 -5.78 0.48 -8.56
C PRO A 127 -7.15 -0.11 -8.86
N ILE A 128 -8.08 -0.03 -7.90
CA ILE A 128 -9.43 -0.58 -8.06
C ILE A 128 -10.00 0.09 -9.31
N PRO A 129 -10.28 -0.66 -10.38
CA PRO A 129 -10.88 -0.11 -11.58
C PRO A 129 -12.16 0.63 -11.18
N HIS A 130 -12.35 1.86 -11.68
CA HIS A 130 -13.45 2.75 -11.28
C HIS A 130 -14.85 2.09 -11.38
N ASN A 131 -14.98 1.08 -12.25
CA ASN A 131 -16.18 0.27 -12.46
C ASN A 131 -16.47 -0.77 -11.37
N ILE A 132 -15.65 -0.87 -10.32
CA ILE A 132 -15.83 -1.80 -9.18
C ILE A 132 -16.02 -1.02 -7.86
N LEU A 133 -15.99 0.31 -7.88
CA LEU A 133 -16.38 1.12 -6.72
C LEU A 133 -17.91 1.10 -6.58
N ASP A 134 -18.40 0.92 -5.35
CA ASP A 134 -19.82 1.06 -5.02
C ASP A 134 -20.33 2.44 -5.50
N PRO A 135 -21.45 2.53 -6.23
CA PRO A 135 -21.99 3.80 -6.72
C PRO A 135 -22.16 4.86 -5.63
N SER A 136 -22.37 4.46 -4.37
CA SER A 136 -22.48 5.36 -3.21
C SER A 136 -21.20 6.12 -2.88
N LEU A 137 -20.05 5.70 -3.40
CA LEU A 137 -18.76 6.40 -3.26
C LEU A 137 -18.46 7.37 -4.42
N THR A 138 -19.30 7.36 -5.47
CA THR A 138 -19.15 8.22 -6.67
C THR A 138 -20.29 9.22 -6.84
N SER A 139 -21.33 9.14 -5.99
CA SER A 139 -22.52 9.96 -6.05
C SER A 139 -22.35 11.34 -5.40
N HIS A 140 -21.36 12.10 -5.85
CA HIS A 140 -21.39 13.56 -5.76
C HIS A 140 -21.25 14.13 -7.17
N SER A 141 -22.40 14.28 -7.82
CA SER A 141 -22.55 14.99 -9.09
C SER A 141 -22.11 16.44 -8.92
N VAL A 142 -20.90 16.74 -9.36
CA VAL A 142 -20.52 18.12 -9.71
C VAL A 142 -21.13 18.39 -11.09
N SER A 143 -22.30 19.01 -11.09
CA SER A 143 -22.90 19.59 -12.29
C SER A 143 -22.00 20.72 -12.80
N LEU A 144 -21.23 20.45 -13.85
CA LEU A 144 -20.60 21.52 -14.63
C LEU A 144 -21.50 21.81 -15.82
N ASN A 145 -22.16 22.96 -15.74
CA ASN A 145 -22.95 23.59 -16.78
C ASN A 145 -22.14 23.65 -18.09
N LYS A 146 -22.78 23.20 -19.17
CA LYS A 146 -22.29 23.35 -20.54
C LYS A 146 -22.85 24.66 -21.12
N PRO A 147 -22.03 25.55 -21.71
CA PRO A 147 -22.52 26.39 -22.80
C PRO A 147 -22.72 25.56 -24.08
#